data_AF-A0A136N514-F1
#
_entry.id   AF-A0A136N514-F1
#
_cell.length_a   1.000
_cell.length_b   1.000
_cell.length_c   1.000
_cell.angle_alpha   90.00
_cell.angle_beta   90.00
_cell.angle_gamma   90.00
#
_symmetry.space_group_name_H-M   'P 1'
#
loop_
_entity.id
_entity.type
_entity.pdbx_description
1 polymer ?
#
loop_
_entity_poly.entity_id
_entity_poly.type
_entity_poly.pdbx_seq_one_letter_code
_entity_poly.pdbx_strand_id
1 'polypeptide(L)'
;MIYGGLSFFQRKEIKDYIAYLRAIVNPQDEVALKRIINYPARNIGDISINKISLYAHENNISFWDALLQIENVGLHGASLTSVQNFVVMMKSFQALLEHKKCV
;
A
#
# COMPACT_ATOMS: atom_id res chain seq x y z
N MET A 1 -38.40 9.46 9.47
CA MET A 1 -37.46 8.73 10.33
C MET A 1 -36.21 8.47 9.51
N ILE A 2 -35.17 9.29 9.69
CA ILE A 2 -33.94 9.27 8.88
C ILE A 2 -32.85 8.66 9.75
N TYR A 3 -32.51 7.39 9.50
CA TYR A 3 -31.32 6.77 10.07
C TYR A 3 -30.67 5.85 9.02
N GLY A 4 -30.29 6.44 7.89
CA GLY A 4 -29.56 5.76 6.80
C GLY A 4 -28.11 6.23 6.62
N GLY A 5 -27.54 6.94 7.59
CA GLY A 5 -26.27 7.67 7.45
C GLY A 5 -24.99 6.86 7.72
N LEU A 6 -25.07 5.65 8.28
CA LEU A 6 -23.89 4.89 8.74
C LEU A 6 -23.45 3.75 7.78
N SER A 7 -24.32 3.30 6.87
CA SER A 7 -24.00 2.21 5.94
C SER A 7 -23.15 2.62 4.73
N PHE A 8 -22.97 3.92 4.48
CA PHE A 8 -22.04 4.38 3.43
C PHE A 8 -20.60 4.02 3.80
N PHE A 9 -20.14 4.28 5.04
CA PHE A 9 -18.77 3.96 5.48
C PHE A 9 -18.46 2.47 5.64
N GLN A 10 -19.46 1.59 5.56
CA GLN A 10 -19.27 0.14 5.62
C GLN A 10 -18.92 -0.48 4.26
N ARG A 11 -19.13 0.23 3.15
CA ARG A 11 -18.78 -0.27 1.82
C ARG A 11 -17.27 -0.49 1.76
N LYS A 12 -16.88 -1.69 1.29
CA LYS A 12 -15.46 -2.09 1.20
C LYS A 12 -14.64 -1.00 0.49
N GLU A 13 -15.15 -0.49 -0.62
CA GLU A 13 -14.54 0.59 -1.41
C GLU A 13 -14.16 1.84 -0.60
N ILE A 14 -15.04 2.31 0.31
CA ILE A 14 -14.76 3.51 1.11
C ILE A 14 -13.63 3.25 2.11
N LYS A 15 -13.58 2.05 2.70
CA LYS A 15 -12.46 1.65 3.57
C LYS A 15 -11.15 1.56 2.79
N ASP A 16 -11.21 1.17 1.53
CA ASP A 16 -10.04 1.03 0.67
C ASP A 16 -9.51 2.42 0.27
N TYR A 17 -10.36 3.36 -0.12
CA TYR A 17 -9.95 4.76 -0.34
C TYR A 17 -9.36 5.42 0.92
N ILE A 18 -9.98 5.17 2.08
CA ILE A 18 -9.43 5.64 3.37
C ILE A 18 -8.07 5.00 3.65
N ALA A 19 -7.87 3.73 3.30
CA ALA A 19 -6.58 3.08 3.42
C ALA A 19 -5.54 3.73 2.50
N TYR A 20 -5.86 4.00 1.23
CA TYR A 20 -4.98 4.76 0.32
C TYR A 20 -4.58 6.11 0.91
N LEU A 21 -5.55 6.90 1.38
CA LEU A 21 -5.29 8.20 2.01
C LEU A 21 -4.40 8.06 3.26
N ARG A 22 -4.65 7.05 4.10
CA ARG A 22 -3.84 6.77 5.28
C ARG A 22 -2.42 6.34 4.95
N ALA A 23 -2.21 5.51 3.93
CA ALA A 23 -0.86 5.11 3.53
C ALA A 23 -0.07 6.27 2.92
N ILE A 24 -0.74 7.23 2.28
CA ILE A 24 -0.09 8.44 1.79
C ILE A 24 0.34 9.34 2.97
N VAL A 25 -0.50 9.47 3.99
CA VAL A 25 -0.21 10.29 5.19
C VAL A 25 0.77 9.61 6.14
N ASN A 26 0.67 8.29 6.30
CA ASN A 26 1.51 7.48 7.16
C ASN A 26 1.96 6.18 6.45
N PRO A 27 3.02 6.26 5.63
CA PRO A 27 3.55 5.10 4.91
C PRO A 27 4.24 4.06 5.81
N GLN A 28 4.36 4.30 7.13
CA GLN A 28 4.93 3.29 8.04
C GLN A 28 3.91 2.30 8.61
N ASP A 29 2.61 2.48 8.34
CA ASP A 29 1.59 1.55 8.81
C ASP A 29 1.56 0.29 7.92
N GLU A 30 2.21 -0.76 8.41
CA GLU A 30 2.29 -2.07 7.74
C GLU A 30 0.90 -2.69 7.50
N VAL A 31 -0.04 -2.55 8.45
CA VAL A 31 -1.38 -3.14 8.35
C VAL A 31 -2.19 -2.44 7.26
N ALA A 32 -2.09 -1.10 7.19
CA ALA A 32 -2.71 -0.33 6.12
C ALA A 32 -2.09 -0.69 4.76
N LEU A 33 -0.76 -0.78 4.67
CA LEU A 33 -0.05 -1.14 3.43
C LEU A 33 -0.40 -2.54 2.92
N LYS A 34 -0.40 -3.55 3.79
CA LYS A 34 -0.81 -4.93 3.45
C LYS A 34 -2.26 -5.01 2.96
N ARG A 35 -3.12 -4.11 3.44
CA ARG A 35 -4.51 -4.04 2.99
C ARG A 35 -4.64 -3.44 1.58
N ILE A 36 -3.88 -2.38 1.30
CA ILE A 36 -3.90 -1.67 0.01
C ILE A 36 -3.20 -2.48 -1.09
N ILE A 37 -2.14 -3.21 -0.75
CA ILE A 37 -1.41 -4.00 -1.74
C ILE A 37 -2.28 -5.13 -2.31
N ASN A 38 -3.19 -5.67 -1.49
CA ASN A 38 -4.11 -6.74 -1.86
C ASN A 38 -5.43 -6.22 -2.48
N TYR A 39 -5.63 -4.90 -2.56
CA TYR A 39 -6.88 -4.33 -3.07
C TYR A 39 -6.70 -3.14 -4.04
N PRO A 40 -7.26 -3.21 -5.27
CA PRO A 40 -7.94 -4.36 -5.90
C PRO A 40 -6.96 -5.53 -6.12
N ALA A 41 -7.46 -6.75 -6.36
CA ALA A 41 -6.63 -7.95 -6.49
C ALA A 41 -5.55 -7.79 -7.57
N ARG A 42 -4.34 -7.38 -7.18
CA ARG A 42 -3.21 -7.07 -8.07
C ARG A 42 -2.41 -8.31 -8.51
N ASN A 43 -2.98 -9.51 -8.32
CA ASN A 43 -2.28 -10.79 -8.45
C ASN A 43 -0.96 -10.85 -7.66
N ILE A 44 -0.94 -10.20 -6.49
CA ILE A 44 0.18 -10.29 -5.55
C ILE A 44 -0.19 -11.43 -4.59
N GLY A 45 0.44 -12.58 -4.78
CA GLY A 45 0.19 -13.75 -3.95
C GLY A 45 0.61 -13.53 -2.50
N ASP A 46 -0.07 -14.20 -1.57
CA ASP A 46 0.22 -14.17 -0.13
C ASP A 46 1.68 -14.56 0.16
N ILE A 47 2.24 -15.46 -0.66
CA ILE A 47 3.65 -15.88 -0.61
C ILE A 47 4.59 -14.69 -0.83
N SER A 48 4.28 -13.81 -1.79
CA SER A 48 5.07 -12.62 -2.07
C SER A 48 5.01 -11.63 -0.92
N ILE A 49 3.83 -11.43 -0.34
CA ILE A 49 3.64 -10.54 0.83
C ILE A 49 4.42 -11.06 2.04
N ASN A 50 4.37 -12.38 2.30
CA ASN A 50 5.12 -12.99 3.39
C ASN A 50 6.64 -12.88 3.19
N LYS A 51 7.15 -13.05 1.96
CA LYS A 51 8.57 -12.82 1.66
C LYS A 51 9.01 -11.39 1.95
N ILE A 52 8.21 -10.40 1.55
CA ILE A 52 8.50 -8.97 1.82
C ILE A 52 8.47 -8.71 3.33
N SER A 53 7.50 -9.28 4.03
CA SER A 53 7.38 -9.15 5.49
C SER A 53 8.57 -9.76 6.22
N LEU A 54 9.05 -10.92 5.77
CA LEU A 54 10.23 -11.59 6.32
C LEU A 54 11.49 -10.75 6.06
N TYR A 55 11.67 -10.25 4.84
CA TYR A 55 12.79 -9.40 4.49
C TYR A 55 12.80 -8.10 5.31
N ALA A 56 11.64 -7.48 5.52
CA ALA A 56 11.49 -6.29 6.36
C ALA A 56 11.94 -6.59 7.80
N HIS A 57 11.50 -7.72 8.34
CA HIS A 57 11.84 -8.16 9.69
C HIS A 57 13.33 -8.51 9.84
N GLU A 58 13.92 -9.21 8.87
CA GLU A 58 15.35 -9.57 8.88
C GLU A 58 16.25 -8.33 8.82
N ASN A 59 15.88 -7.33 8.01
CA ASN A 59 16.68 -6.11 7.86
C ASN A 59 16.33 -5.02 8.88
N ASN A 60 15.36 -5.26 9.79
CA ASN A 60 14.82 -4.26 10.72
C ASN A 60 14.39 -2.95 10.01
N ILE A 61 13.83 -3.09 8.81
CA ILE A 61 13.33 -1.96 8.01
C ILE A 61 11.80 -1.94 7.98
N SER A 62 11.22 -0.79 7.67
CA SER A 62 9.76 -0.69 7.52
C SER A 62 9.28 -1.48 6.29
N PHE A 63 8.04 -1.95 6.31
CA PHE A 63 7.45 -2.64 5.15
C PHE A 63 7.53 -1.79 3.87
N TRP A 64 7.40 -0.47 4.01
CA TRP A 64 7.58 0.48 2.92
C TRP A 64 9.00 0.46 2.33
N ASP A 65 10.03 0.42 3.17
CA ASP A 65 11.43 0.33 2.72
C ASP A 65 11.71 -1.01 2.05
N ALA A 66 11.12 -2.10 2.56
CA ALA A 66 11.19 -3.41 1.92
C ALA A 66 10.52 -3.40 0.52
N LEU A 67 9.42 -2.66 0.34
CA LEU A 67 8.79 -2.46 -0.97
C LEU A 67 9.66 -1.61 -1.91
N LEU A 68 10.41 -0.62 -1.39
CA LEU A 68 11.37 0.15 -2.18
C LEU A 68 12.55 -0.71 -2.65
N GLN A 69 12.93 -1.72 -1.86
CA GLN A 69 14.00 -2.66 -2.15
C GLN A 69 13.49 -4.00 -2.66
N ILE A 70 12.33 -4.03 -3.33
CA ILE A 70 11.69 -5.27 -3.80
C ILE A 70 12.60 -6.13 -4.69
N GLU A 71 13.56 -5.50 -5.37
CA GLU A 71 14.58 -6.16 -6.18
C GLU A 71 15.53 -7.02 -5.32
N ASN A 72 15.84 -6.58 -4.10
CA ASN A 72 16.67 -7.33 -3.14
C ASN A 72 15.90 -8.47 -2.45
N VAL A 73 14.57 -8.42 -2.42
CA VAL A 73 13.71 -9.48 -1.84
C VAL A 73 13.72 -10.75 -2.71
N GLY A 74 14.18 -10.66 -3.97
CA GLY A 74 14.25 -11.80 -4.88
C GLY A 74 12.88 -12.27 -5.40
N LEU A 75 11.92 -11.34 -5.50
CA LEU A 75 10.64 -11.61 -6.15
C LEU A 75 10.80 -11.56 -7.68
N HIS A 76 10.08 -12.42 -8.40
CA HIS A 76 10.18 -12.54 -9.85
C HIS A 76 8.79 -12.60 -10.50
N GLY A 77 8.71 -12.18 -11.76
CA GLY A 77 7.49 -12.25 -12.58
C GLY A 77 6.46 -11.15 -12.30
N ALA A 78 5.19 -11.42 -12.59
CA ALA A 78 4.11 -10.44 -12.56
C ALA A 78 3.90 -9.76 -11.18
N SER A 79 4.19 -10.48 -10.09
CA SER A 79 4.12 -9.91 -8.74
C SER A 79 5.12 -8.77 -8.52
N LEU A 80 6.34 -8.87 -9.05
CA LEU A 80 7.34 -7.81 -8.93
C LEU A 80 6.89 -6.54 -9.67
N THR A 81 6.43 -6.70 -10.92
CA THR A 81 5.93 -5.57 -11.72
C THR A 81 4.72 -4.89 -11.08
N SER A 82 3.78 -5.66 -10.52
CA SER A 82 2.63 -5.11 -9.78
C SER A 82 3.05 -4.30 -8.56
N VAL A 83 4.06 -4.76 -7.81
CA VAL A 83 4.58 -4.06 -6.64
C VAL A 83 5.33 -2.79 -7.05
N GLN A 84 6.20 -2.87 -8.06
CA GLN A 84 6.91 -1.70 -8.58
C GLN A 84 5.95 -0.61 -9.08
N ASN A 85 4.93 -1.00 -9.85
CA ASN A 85 3.89 -0.07 -10.30
C ASN A 85 3.15 0.59 -9.13
N PHE A 86 2.88 -0.17 -8.05
CA PHE A 86 2.28 0.38 -6.83
C PHE A 86 3.20 1.40 -6.14
N VAL A 87 4.48 1.07 -5.98
CA VAL A 87 5.47 1.99 -5.38
C VAL A 87 5.60 3.28 -6.20
N VAL A 88 5.66 3.18 -7.53
CA VAL A 88 5.72 4.33 -8.44
C VAL A 88 4.47 5.21 -8.30
N MET A 89 3.29 4.60 -8.27
CA MET A 89 2.02 5.30 -8.07
C MET A 89 1.96 6.02 -6.72
N MET A 90 2.42 5.38 -5.65
CA MET A 90 2.49 5.99 -4.33
C MET A 90 3.47 7.16 -4.29
N LYS A 91 4.65 7.02 -4.91
CA LYS A 91 5.63 8.11 -5.03
C LYS A 91 5.09 9.28 -5.84
N SER A 92 4.36 9.04 -6.93
CA SER A 92 3.76 10.12 -7.72
C SER A 92 2.69 10.88 -6.94
N PHE A 93 1.87 10.18 -6.14
CA PHE A 93 0.92 10.83 -5.24
C PHE A 93 1.60 11.63 -4.12
N GLN A 94 2.69 11.11 -3.53
CA GLN A 94 3.48 11.86 -2.55
C GLN A 94 4.08 13.14 -3.17
N ALA A 95 4.68 13.05 -4.36
CA ALA A 95 5.23 14.20 -5.08
C ALA A 95 4.14 15.25 -5.39
N LEU A 96 2.94 14.83 -5.78
CA LEU A 96 1.80 15.72 -6.01
C LEU A 96 1.34 16.43 -4.73
N LEU A 97 1.40 15.77 -3.58
CA LEU A 97 1.08 16.39 -2.29
C LEU A 97 2.15 17.39 -1.84
N GLU A 98 3.43 17.10 -2.08
CA GLU A 98 4.51 18.04 -1.81
C GLU A 98 4.37 19.31 -2.66
N HIS A 99 3.98 19.17 -3.93
CA HIS A 99 3.77 20.30 -4.82
C HIS A 99 2.60 21.21 -4.41
N LYS A 100 1.62 20.68 -3.66
CA LYS A 100 0.48 21.45 -3.11
C LYS A 100 0.81 22.21 -1.83
N LYS A 101 1.95 21.93 -1.17
CA LYS A 101 2.40 22.71 0.00
C LYS A 101 3.12 24.01 -0.40
N CYS A 102 3.50 24.15 -1.66
CA CYS A 102 4.24 25.32 -2.19
C CYS A 102 3.36 26.38 -2.87
N VAL A 103 2.03 26.32 -2.73
CA VAL A 103 1.09 27.35 -3.22
C VAL A 103 0.24 27.88 -2.09
#